data_AF-A0A2D4SU05-F1
#
_entry.id   AF-A0A2D4SU05-F1
#
_cell.length_a   1.000
_cell.length_b   1.000
_cell.length_c   1.000
_cell.angle_alpha   90.00
_cell.angle_beta   90.00
_cell.angle_gamma   90.00
#
_symmetry.space_group_name_H-M   'P 1'
#
loop_
_entity.id
_entity.type
_entity.pdbx_description
1 polymer ?
#
loop_
_entity_poly.entity_id
_entity_poly.type
_entity_poly.pdbx_seq_one_letter_code
_entity_poly.pdbx_strand_id
1 'polypeptide(L)'
;MNIKSFTQALSVSGFDIVHAFPLDVLSESCRNTVSSFNSSASCGVLVGNTRTAWHPFLLWLNQQPDWKTITNPFNDFSEHIIQTQSKNTFTNAHILWTHETESYIIPAQKIAHESGLAFRSAGQFNIHPRFGAWFALRALVLLCEPPPQKTQVHNPSSDDIEKQAFKIFQNLYKNLKNNTDIKTMRYHWEEWLALRDLYEIGKEYRYTEPQIQYHYTHNKQILNSQIELLNSRIQ
;
A
#
# COMPACT_ATOMS: atom_id res chain seq x y z
N MET A 1 19.42 -16.87 0.94
CA MET A 1 17.96 -16.60 0.83
C MET A 1 17.76 -15.49 -0.16
N ASN A 2 16.66 -15.47 -0.91
CA ASN A 2 16.50 -14.58 -2.06
C ASN A 2 15.07 -14.01 -2.06
N ILE A 3 14.90 -12.75 -2.46
CA ILE A 3 13.62 -12.03 -2.65
C ILE A 3 12.50 -12.93 -3.23
N LYS A 4 12.82 -13.87 -4.13
CA LYS A 4 11.84 -14.83 -4.66
C LYS A 4 11.11 -15.65 -3.58
N SER A 5 11.82 -16.17 -2.57
CA SER A 5 11.19 -16.93 -1.48
C SER A 5 10.35 -16.02 -0.58
N PHE A 6 10.81 -14.78 -0.36
CA PHE A 6 10.05 -13.77 0.37
C PHE A 6 8.73 -13.44 -0.35
N THR A 7 8.77 -13.22 -1.66
CA THR A 7 7.58 -13.01 -2.50
C THR A 7 6.59 -14.16 -2.41
N GLN A 8 7.07 -15.40 -2.52
CA GLN A 8 6.22 -16.59 -2.43
C GLN A 8 5.54 -16.67 -1.06
N ALA A 9 6.30 -16.50 0.02
CA ALA A 9 5.75 -16.56 1.39
C ALA A 9 4.70 -15.46 1.64
N LEU A 10 4.96 -14.23 1.20
CA LEU A 10 4.04 -13.11 1.32
C LEU A 10 2.75 -13.27 0.51
N SER A 11 2.85 -13.87 -0.69
CA SER A 11 1.70 -14.04 -1.58
C SER A 11 0.60 -14.91 -0.99
N VAL A 12 0.94 -15.87 -0.10
CA VAL A 12 -0.03 -16.73 0.61
C VAL A 12 -0.98 -15.90 1.47
N SER A 13 -0.51 -14.80 2.03
CA SER A 13 -1.30 -13.86 2.84
C SER A 13 -1.83 -12.68 2.03
N GLY A 14 -1.72 -12.73 0.70
CA GLY A 14 -2.24 -11.73 -0.23
C GLY A 14 -1.39 -10.47 -0.37
N PHE A 15 -0.16 -10.44 0.13
CA PHE A 15 0.83 -9.40 -0.19
C PHE A 15 1.52 -9.74 -1.51
N ASP A 16 0.82 -9.44 -2.60
CA ASP A 16 1.15 -9.79 -3.98
C ASP A 16 1.96 -8.71 -4.72
N ILE A 17 2.32 -7.63 -4.02
CA ILE A 17 3.25 -6.61 -4.53
C ILE A 17 4.54 -6.72 -3.74
N VAL A 18 5.59 -7.20 -4.40
CA VAL A 18 6.95 -7.25 -3.87
C VAL A 18 7.90 -6.75 -4.96
N HIS A 19 8.36 -5.52 -4.81
CA HIS A 19 9.17 -4.82 -5.80
C HIS A 19 10.52 -4.46 -5.23
N ALA A 20 11.54 -5.21 -5.62
CA ALA A 20 12.92 -4.93 -5.26
C ALA A 20 13.53 -3.93 -6.25
N PHE A 21 14.35 -3.01 -5.74
CA PHE A 21 15.00 -1.97 -6.54
C PHE A 21 16.32 -1.52 -5.90
N PRO A 22 17.28 -1.02 -6.68
CA PRO A 22 18.48 -0.41 -6.13
C PRO A 22 18.16 0.93 -5.47
N LEU A 23 18.68 1.18 -4.26
CA LEU A 23 18.45 2.46 -3.58
C LEU A 23 19.07 3.66 -4.33
N ASP A 24 19.98 3.42 -5.26
CA ASP A 24 20.62 4.46 -6.06
C ASP A 24 19.74 5.07 -7.16
N VAL A 25 18.56 4.50 -7.42
CA VAL A 25 17.56 5.07 -8.33
C VAL A 25 16.78 6.21 -7.68
N LEU A 26 16.78 6.26 -6.35
CA LEU A 26 16.05 7.26 -5.59
C LEU A 26 16.71 8.63 -5.74
N SER A 27 15.89 9.68 -5.81
CA SER A 27 16.40 11.05 -5.70
C SER A 27 17.15 11.23 -4.38
N GLU A 28 18.09 12.17 -4.35
CA GLU A 28 18.89 12.46 -3.16
C GLU A 28 18.04 12.65 -1.90
N SER A 29 16.91 13.37 -1.99
CA SER A 29 16.00 13.55 -0.87
C SER A 29 15.45 12.22 -0.33
N CYS A 30 14.97 11.34 -1.22
CA CYS A 30 14.42 10.05 -0.84
C CYS A 30 15.51 9.14 -0.27
N ARG A 31 16.69 9.14 -0.91
CA ARG A 31 17.83 8.33 -0.50
C ARG A 31 18.35 8.73 0.87
N ASN A 32 18.44 10.03 1.16
CA ASN A 32 18.87 10.52 2.47
C ASN A 32 17.90 10.11 3.57
N THR A 33 16.58 10.23 3.32
CA THR A 33 15.55 9.74 4.26
C THR A 33 15.66 8.25 4.51
N VAL A 34 15.90 7.43 3.48
CA VAL A 34 16.01 5.97 3.66
C VAL A 34 17.33 5.58 4.34
N SER A 35 18.44 6.23 3.96
CA SER A 35 19.78 5.91 4.45
C SER A 35 19.98 6.30 5.91
N SER A 36 19.18 7.22 6.47
CA SER A 36 19.22 7.52 7.91
C SER A 36 18.76 6.33 8.78
N PHE A 37 18.02 5.38 8.21
CA PHE A 37 17.57 4.18 8.93
C PHE A 37 18.51 2.98 8.74
N ASN A 38 19.17 2.89 7.58
CA ASN A 38 20.20 1.90 7.32
C ASN A 38 21.16 2.39 6.23
N SER A 39 22.30 2.93 6.64
CA SER A 39 23.34 3.46 5.73
C SER A 39 24.08 2.37 4.95
N SER A 40 23.99 1.11 5.39
CA SER A 40 24.61 -0.04 4.73
C SER A 40 23.69 -0.74 3.73
N ALA A 41 22.42 -0.33 3.66
CA ALA A 41 21.48 -0.88 2.70
C ALA A 41 21.80 -0.40 1.28
N SER A 42 21.66 -1.30 0.32
CA SER A 42 21.85 -1.03 -1.11
C SER A 42 20.61 -1.42 -1.94
N CYS A 43 19.74 -2.27 -1.37
CA CYS A 43 18.50 -2.72 -1.98
C CYS A 43 17.31 -2.31 -1.13
N GLY A 44 16.28 -1.75 -1.76
CA GLY A 44 14.96 -1.55 -1.17
C GLY A 44 13.97 -2.57 -1.74
N VAL A 45 13.01 -3.00 -0.94
CA VAL A 45 11.88 -3.83 -1.36
C VAL A 45 10.58 -3.18 -0.91
N LEU A 46 9.79 -2.66 -1.84
CA LEU A 46 8.44 -2.22 -1.56
C LEU A 46 7.52 -3.43 -1.43
N VAL A 47 6.80 -3.50 -0.32
CA VAL A 47 5.80 -4.52 -0.07
C VAL A 47 4.42 -3.86 -0.02
N GLY A 48 3.46 -4.46 -0.72
CA GLY A 48 2.10 -3.99 -0.79
C GLY A 48 1.12 -5.11 -1.07
N ASN A 49 -0.13 -4.72 -1.27
CA ASN A 49 -1.20 -5.66 -1.59
C ASN A 49 -2.21 -5.06 -2.57
N THR A 50 -2.80 -5.91 -3.40
CA THR A 50 -4.05 -5.65 -4.11
C THR A 50 -5.25 -6.12 -3.27
N ARG A 51 -6.42 -6.30 -3.87
CA ARG A 51 -7.62 -6.88 -3.21
C ARG A 51 -7.39 -8.27 -2.62
N THR A 52 -6.36 -8.99 -3.07
CA THR A 52 -6.02 -10.36 -2.64
C THR A 52 -5.80 -10.50 -1.14
N ALA A 53 -5.31 -9.46 -0.45
CA ALA A 53 -5.10 -9.49 0.99
C ALA A 53 -6.39 -9.48 1.81
N TRP A 54 -7.54 -9.12 1.22
CA TRP A 54 -8.77 -8.93 1.99
C TRP A 54 -9.25 -10.22 2.67
N HIS A 55 -9.27 -11.33 1.94
CA HIS A 55 -9.74 -12.60 2.51
C HIS A 55 -8.76 -13.19 3.55
N PRO A 56 -7.43 -13.27 3.29
CA PRO A 56 -6.45 -13.64 4.32
C PRO A 56 -6.50 -12.76 5.57
N PHE A 57 -6.71 -11.46 5.41
CA PHE A 57 -6.90 -10.54 6.53
C PHE A 57 -8.12 -10.92 7.37
N LEU A 58 -9.28 -11.18 6.75
CA LEU A 58 -10.48 -11.58 7.48
C LEU A 58 -10.31 -12.92 8.21
N LEU A 59 -9.61 -13.89 7.59
CA LEU A 59 -9.26 -15.16 8.24
C LEU A 59 -8.37 -14.95 9.47
N TRP A 60 -7.32 -14.12 9.34
CA TRP A 60 -6.43 -13.77 10.44
C TRP A 60 -7.19 -13.03 11.56
N LEU A 61 -8.08 -12.11 11.19
CA LEU A 61 -8.85 -11.31 12.13
C LEU A 61 -9.84 -12.15 12.94
N ASN A 62 -10.48 -13.14 12.30
CA ASN A 62 -11.40 -14.08 12.94
C ASN A 62 -10.72 -14.98 13.99
N GLN A 63 -9.38 -15.11 13.93
CA GLN A 63 -8.58 -15.84 14.91
C GLN A 63 -8.18 -14.97 16.12
N GLN A 64 -8.43 -13.66 16.08
CA GLN A 64 -8.07 -12.74 17.17
C GLN A 64 -9.26 -12.61 18.16
N PRO A 65 -9.10 -13.02 19.45
CA PRO A 65 -10.20 -13.07 20.42
C PRO A 65 -10.89 -11.71 20.64
N ASP A 66 -10.12 -10.63 20.67
CA ASP A 66 -10.59 -9.28 20.99
C ASP A 66 -10.40 -8.30 19.83
N TRP A 67 -10.53 -8.78 18.58
CA TRP A 67 -10.23 -7.97 17.39
C TRP A 67 -11.00 -6.64 17.33
N LYS A 68 -12.18 -6.59 17.95
CA LYS A 68 -13.01 -5.38 18.04
C LYS A 68 -12.31 -4.25 18.80
N THR A 69 -11.39 -4.56 19.71
CA THR A 69 -10.61 -3.58 20.48
C THR A 69 -9.40 -3.04 19.71
N ILE A 70 -8.91 -3.76 18.70
CA ILE A 70 -7.74 -3.38 17.92
C ILE A 70 -8.02 -2.10 17.13
N THR A 71 -7.19 -1.08 17.28
CA THR A 71 -7.39 0.23 16.64
C THR A 71 -7.28 0.12 15.11
N ASN A 72 -6.22 -0.48 14.60
CA ASN A 72 -5.92 -0.56 13.17
C ASN A 72 -5.66 -2.01 12.72
N PRO A 73 -6.67 -2.90 12.73
CA PRO A 73 -6.44 -4.34 12.58
C PRO A 73 -5.77 -4.73 11.25
N PHE A 74 -5.96 -3.95 10.18
CA PHE A 74 -5.27 -4.23 8.92
C PHE A 74 -3.77 -3.89 8.98
N ASN A 75 -3.38 -2.86 9.75
CA ASN A 75 -1.97 -2.53 9.97
C ASN A 75 -1.32 -3.64 10.80
N ASP A 76 -1.92 -4.05 11.92
CA ASP A 76 -1.45 -5.15 12.75
C ASP A 76 -1.27 -6.46 11.95
N PHE A 77 -2.24 -6.79 11.09
CA PHE A 77 -2.13 -7.92 10.16
C PHE A 77 -0.93 -7.76 9.22
N SER A 78 -0.78 -6.59 8.59
CA SER A 78 0.31 -6.33 7.65
C SER A 78 1.67 -6.40 8.32
N GLU A 79 1.81 -5.80 9.50
CA GLU A 79 3.04 -5.81 10.28
C GLU A 79 3.42 -7.22 10.70
N HIS A 80 2.47 -7.95 11.28
CA HIS A 80 2.69 -9.31 11.74
C HIS A 80 3.22 -10.21 10.62
N ILE A 81 2.54 -10.21 9.46
CA ILE A 81 2.93 -11.06 8.32
C ILE A 81 4.27 -10.61 7.73
N ILE A 82 4.43 -9.32 7.41
CA ILE A 82 5.63 -8.82 6.73
C ILE A 82 6.85 -8.97 7.64
N GLN A 83 6.73 -8.65 8.92
CA GLN A 83 7.83 -8.78 9.87
C GLN A 83 8.24 -10.24 10.06
N THR A 84 7.28 -11.16 10.18
CA THR A 84 7.56 -12.60 10.32
C THR A 84 8.28 -13.14 9.10
N GLN A 85 7.76 -12.88 7.90
CA GLN A 85 8.40 -13.38 6.67
C GLN A 85 9.75 -12.73 6.40
N SER A 86 9.92 -11.46 6.78
CA SER A 86 11.19 -10.76 6.66
C SER A 86 12.26 -11.36 7.57
N LYS A 87 11.94 -11.58 8.85
CA LYS A 87 12.85 -12.25 9.81
C LYS A 87 13.22 -13.68 9.38
N ASN A 88 12.26 -14.41 8.81
CA ASN A 88 12.49 -15.76 8.33
C ASN A 88 13.36 -15.81 7.06
N THR A 89 13.43 -14.71 6.29
CA THR A 89 14.13 -14.67 5.00
C THR A 89 15.45 -13.91 5.03
N PHE A 90 15.57 -12.88 5.87
CA PHE A 90 16.68 -11.95 5.87
C PHE A 90 17.26 -11.78 7.27
N THR A 91 18.59 -11.83 7.38
CA THR A 91 19.28 -11.74 8.68
C THR A 91 19.28 -10.32 9.26
N ASN A 92 19.33 -9.28 8.41
CA ASN A 92 19.50 -7.88 8.82
C ASN A 92 18.56 -6.92 8.08
N ALA A 93 17.32 -7.35 7.82
CA ALA A 93 16.33 -6.48 7.19
C ALA A 93 15.87 -5.39 8.16
N HIS A 94 15.83 -4.14 7.67
CA HIS A 94 15.19 -3.02 8.37
C HIS A 94 13.85 -2.71 7.70
N ILE A 95 12.76 -2.61 8.45
CA ILE A 95 11.41 -2.42 7.90
C ILE A 95 10.88 -1.05 8.29
N LEU A 96 10.45 -0.28 7.30
CA LEU A 96 9.78 1.01 7.47
C LEU A 96 8.32 0.88 7.02
N TRP A 97 7.39 1.29 7.86
CA TRP A 97 5.95 1.17 7.61
C TRP A 97 5.41 2.42 6.92
N THR A 98 4.55 2.23 5.91
CA THR A 98 4.00 3.36 5.13
C THR A 98 2.90 4.14 5.85
N HIS A 99 2.36 3.56 6.93
CA HIS A 99 1.29 4.16 7.72
C HIS A 99 1.81 4.89 8.98
N GLU A 100 3.11 4.79 9.28
CA GLU A 100 3.73 5.51 10.39
C GLU A 100 3.76 7.02 10.07
N THR A 101 3.40 7.83 11.07
CA THR A 101 3.28 9.29 10.93
C THR A 101 3.79 10.07 12.14
N GLU A 102 4.08 9.40 13.26
CA GLU A 102 4.53 10.00 14.52
C GLU A 102 6.05 9.91 14.65
N SER A 103 6.60 8.70 14.45
CA SER A 103 8.04 8.44 14.64
C SER A 103 8.86 8.83 13.41
N TYR A 104 8.31 8.60 12.22
CA TYR A 104 8.94 8.94 10.95
C TYR A 104 7.89 9.02 9.84
N ILE A 105 8.28 9.60 8.71
CA ILE A 105 7.46 9.60 7.49
C ILE A 105 8.36 9.22 6.33
N ILE A 106 7.99 8.17 5.59
CA ILE A 106 8.64 7.82 4.33
C ILE A 106 7.81 8.33 3.15
N PRO A 107 8.44 8.90 2.10
CA PRO A 107 7.73 9.38 0.91
C PRO A 107 7.36 8.21 -0.01
N ALA A 108 6.57 7.24 0.48
CA ALA A 108 6.31 5.95 -0.16
C ALA A 108 5.82 6.08 -1.61
N GLN A 109 4.97 7.07 -1.90
CA GLN A 109 4.47 7.30 -3.26
C GLN A 109 5.56 7.75 -4.23
N LYS A 110 6.49 8.58 -3.76
CA LYS A 110 7.64 9.05 -4.53
C LYS A 110 8.63 7.90 -4.74
N ILE A 111 8.89 7.10 -3.70
CA ILE A 111 9.73 5.90 -3.77
C ILE A 111 9.16 4.90 -4.77
N ALA A 112 7.84 4.66 -4.79
CA ALA A 112 7.20 3.78 -5.77
C ALA A 112 7.34 4.26 -7.22
N HIS A 113 7.34 5.58 -7.46
CA HIS A 113 7.61 6.14 -8.79
C HIS A 113 9.09 5.98 -9.17
N GLU A 114 10.00 6.44 -8.31
CA GLU A 114 11.44 6.46 -8.60
C GLU A 114 12.04 5.05 -8.71
N SER A 115 11.51 4.09 -7.95
CA SER A 115 11.89 2.68 -8.05
C SER A 115 11.39 1.97 -9.31
N GLY A 116 10.47 2.58 -10.06
CA GLY A 116 9.86 1.98 -11.24
C GLY A 116 8.69 1.04 -10.96
N LEU A 117 8.16 1.00 -9.73
CA LEU A 117 6.98 0.18 -9.39
C LEU A 117 5.69 0.72 -10.03
N ALA A 118 5.41 2.00 -9.81
CA ALA A 118 4.12 2.58 -10.21
C ALA A 118 4.21 4.09 -10.43
N PHE A 119 3.63 4.55 -11.53
CA PHE A 119 3.69 5.95 -11.94
C PHE A 119 2.85 6.82 -10.99
N ARG A 120 3.48 7.79 -10.34
CA ARG A 120 2.77 8.85 -9.60
C ARG A 120 2.02 9.78 -10.57
N SER A 121 0.70 9.65 -10.62
CA SER A 121 -0.23 10.44 -11.43
C SER A 121 -0.43 11.88 -10.94
N ALA A 122 -1.04 12.70 -11.78
CA ALA A 122 -1.46 14.06 -11.46
C ALA A 122 -2.53 14.10 -10.35
N GLY A 123 -3.35 13.04 -10.25
CA GLY A 123 -4.30 12.83 -9.14
C GLY A 123 -3.66 12.42 -7.81
N GLN A 124 -2.31 12.40 -7.72
CA GLN A 124 -1.53 12.00 -6.55
C GLN A 124 -1.70 10.54 -6.10
N PHE A 125 -2.21 9.68 -6.98
CA PHE A 125 -2.16 8.22 -6.79
C PHE A 125 -0.94 7.63 -7.53
N ASN A 126 -0.42 6.51 -7.03
CA ASN A 126 0.45 5.66 -7.84
C ASN A 126 -0.42 4.75 -8.71
N ILE A 127 -0.13 4.71 -10.01
CA ILE A 127 -0.84 3.90 -11.00
C ILE A 127 0.12 2.79 -11.44
N HIS A 128 -0.18 1.57 -11.00
CA HIS A 128 0.57 0.37 -11.38
C HIS A 128 0.18 -0.05 -12.81
N PRO A 129 1.12 -0.44 -13.68
CA PRO A 129 0.82 -0.83 -15.06
C PRO A 129 -0.21 -1.97 -15.20
N ARG A 130 -0.31 -2.83 -14.19
CA ARG A 130 -1.28 -3.96 -14.15
C ARG A 130 -2.47 -3.72 -13.24
N PHE A 131 -2.27 -3.06 -12.10
CA PHE A 131 -3.28 -2.98 -11.03
C PHE A 131 -3.94 -1.59 -11.00
N GLY A 132 -3.52 -0.67 -11.87
CA GLY A 132 -3.94 0.70 -11.84
C GLY A 132 -3.70 1.34 -10.49
N ALA A 133 -4.70 2.09 -10.03
CA ALA A 133 -4.69 2.63 -8.68
C ALA A 133 -5.08 1.59 -7.61
N TRP A 134 -5.44 0.34 -7.95
CA TRP A 134 -6.05 -0.65 -7.05
C TRP A 134 -5.04 -1.51 -6.28
N PHE A 135 -4.11 -0.83 -5.61
CA PHE A 135 -3.21 -1.43 -4.65
C PHE A 135 -2.88 -0.46 -3.51
N ALA A 136 -2.21 -0.97 -2.48
CA ALA A 136 -1.68 -0.18 -1.39
C ALA A 136 -0.26 -0.63 -1.06
N LEU A 137 0.61 0.34 -0.76
CA LEU A 137 1.94 0.09 -0.19
C LEU A 137 1.82 -0.04 1.33
N ARG A 138 2.55 -0.98 1.92
CA ARG A 138 2.51 -1.31 3.36
C ARG A 138 3.85 -1.12 4.04
N ALA A 139 4.93 -1.50 3.36
CA ALA A 139 6.26 -1.40 3.92
C ALA A 139 7.32 -1.13 2.85
N LEU A 140 8.44 -0.57 3.30
CA LEU A 140 9.72 -0.57 2.62
C LEU A 140 10.70 -1.41 3.46
N VAL A 141 11.22 -2.48 2.89
CA VAL A 141 12.24 -3.34 3.52
C VAL A 141 13.60 -2.98 2.94
N LEU A 142 14.56 -2.64 3.81
CA LEU A 142 15.93 -2.28 3.44
C LEU A 142 16.86 -3.46 3.67
N LEU A 143 17.64 -3.79 2.65
CA LEU A 143 18.52 -4.96 2.61
C LEU A 143 19.95 -4.56 2.24
N CYS A 144 20.93 -5.25 2.84
CA CYS A 144 22.34 -5.19 2.48
C CYS A 144 22.70 -6.23 1.39
N GLU A 145 21.73 -6.59 0.55
CA GLU A 145 21.88 -7.57 -0.52
C GLU A 145 22.10 -6.86 -1.87
N PRO A 146 22.75 -7.52 -2.86
CA PRO A 146 22.88 -6.95 -4.20
C PRO A 146 21.51 -6.58 -4.78
N PRO A 147 21.31 -5.33 -5.21
CA PRO A 147 20.01 -4.92 -5.74
C PRO A 147 19.76 -5.52 -7.13
N PRO A 148 18.49 -5.63 -7.55
CA PRO A 148 18.18 -5.96 -8.94
C PRO A 148 18.55 -4.80 -9.87
N GLN A 149 18.40 -5.02 -11.18
CA GLN A 149 18.55 -3.93 -12.15
C GLN A 149 17.47 -2.86 -11.96
N LYS A 150 17.86 -1.60 -12.19
CA LYS A 150 16.92 -0.49 -12.19
C LYS A 150 15.82 -0.69 -13.23
N THR A 151 14.60 -0.35 -12.86
CA THR A 151 13.43 -0.33 -13.74
C THR A 151 12.91 1.09 -13.88
N GLN A 152 12.39 1.42 -15.06
CA GLN A 152 11.69 2.68 -15.28
C GLN A 152 10.19 2.42 -15.33
N VAL A 153 9.41 3.33 -14.75
CA VAL A 153 7.96 3.32 -14.90
C VAL A 153 7.53 4.42 -15.86
N HIS A 154 6.64 4.08 -16.77
CA HIS A 154 6.00 5.03 -17.67
C HIS A 154 4.60 5.32 -17.18
N ASN A 155 4.07 6.49 -17.52
CA ASN A 155 2.66 6.79 -17.28
C ASN A 155 1.79 5.79 -18.06
N PRO A 156 1.00 4.96 -17.38
CA PRO A 156 0.15 4.01 -18.08
C PRO A 156 -1.18 4.68 -18.53
N SER A 157 -1.52 5.87 -18.01
CA SER A 157 -2.73 6.61 -18.33
C SER A 157 -2.57 7.49 -19.58
N SER A 158 -3.69 7.85 -20.21
CA SER A 158 -3.70 8.88 -21.25
C SER A 158 -3.60 10.30 -20.67
N ASP A 159 -3.13 11.25 -21.48
CA ASP A 159 -3.04 12.66 -21.11
C ASP A 159 -4.38 13.27 -20.69
N ASP A 160 -5.48 12.84 -21.31
CA ASP A 160 -6.81 13.36 -20.99
C ASP A 160 -7.31 12.86 -19.63
N ILE A 161 -6.97 11.63 -19.24
CA ILE A 161 -7.23 11.12 -17.89
C ILE A 161 -6.40 11.89 -16.87
N GLU A 162 -5.12 12.16 -17.14
CA GLU A 162 -4.26 12.93 -16.22
C GLU A 162 -4.74 14.38 -16.03
N LYS A 163 -5.19 15.06 -17.10
CA LYS A 163 -5.78 16.40 -17.00
C LYS A 163 -7.05 16.39 -16.15
N GLN A 164 -7.91 15.39 -16.33
CA GLN A 164 -9.13 15.23 -15.54
C GLN A 164 -8.80 14.94 -14.07
N ALA A 165 -7.88 14.01 -13.81
CA ALA A 165 -7.42 13.64 -12.48
C ALA A 165 -6.86 14.86 -11.73
N PHE A 166 -6.02 15.65 -12.41
CA PHE A 166 -5.48 16.89 -11.86
C PHE A 166 -6.58 17.86 -11.44
N LYS A 167 -7.57 18.10 -12.31
CA LYS A 167 -8.68 19.02 -12.04
C LYS A 167 -9.49 18.58 -10.83
N ILE A 168 -9.85 17.29 -10.76
CA ILE A 168 -10.62 16.72 -9.64
C ILE A 168 -9.80 16.81 -8.34
N PHE A 169 -8.54 16.36 -8.36
CA PHE A 169 -7.65 16.44 -7.20
C PHE A 169 -7.50 17.87 -6.67
N GLN A 170 -7.31 18.86 -7.55
CA GLN A 170 -7.21 20.27 -7.16
C GLN A 170 -8.48 20.78 -6.48
N ASN A 171 -9.66 20.35 -6.95
CA ASN A 171 -10.92 20.71 -6.31
C ASN A 171 -11.07 20.06 -4.93
N LEU A 172 -10.76 18.76 -4.80
CA LEU A 172 -10.77 18.05 -3.52
C LEU A 172 -9.82 18.70 -2.51
N TYR A 173 -8.60 19.01 -2.95
CA TYR A 173 -7.58 19.59 -2.11
C TYR A 173 -7.96 21.01 -1.63
N LYS A 174 -8.58 21.83 -2.49
CA LYS A 174 -9.10 23.15 -2.09
C LYS A 174 -10.18 23.05 -1.02
N ASN A 175 -11.08 22.06 -1.14
CA ASN A 175 -12.14 21.84 -0.16
C ASN A 175 -11.58 21.40 1.20
N LEU A 176 -10.49 20.64 1.21
CA LEU A 176 -9.83 20.16 2.43
C LEU A 176 -8.90 21.19 3.09
N LYS A 177 -8.38 22.17 2.37
CA LYS A 177 -7.54 23.25 2.97
C LYS A 177 -8.28 24.07 4.03
N ASN A 178 -9.61 24.00 4.07
CA ASN A 178 -10.46 24.66 5.06
C ASN A 178 -10.83 23.74 6.24
N ASN A 179 -10.49 22.45 6.21
CA ASN A 179 -10.71 21.45 7.28
C ASN A 179 -9.81 20.22 7.02
N THR A 180 -8.64 20.14 7.67
CA THR A 180 -7.63 19.09 7.43
C THR A 180 -7.70 17.90 8.40
N ASP A 181 -8.77 17.77 9.19
CA ASP A 181 -8.90 16.65 10.12
C ASP A 181 -9.24 15.33 9.37
N ILE A 182 -8.82 14.19 9.94
CA ILE A 182 -9.05 12.85 9.38
C ILE A 182 -10.55 12.55 9.21
N LYS A 183 -11.43 13.14 10.02
CA LYS A 183 -12.89 13.00 9.89
C LYS A 183 -13.40 13.69 8.62
N THR A 184 -12.76 14.76 8.17
CA THR A 184 -13.12 15.48 6.94
C THR A 184 -12.75 14.65 5.70
N MET A 185 -11.60 13.98 5.70
CA MET A 185 -11.27 13.03 4.62
C MET A 185 -12.25 11.85 4.56
N ARG A 186 -12.71 11.35 5.72
CA ARG A 186 -13.74 10.31 5.80
C ARG A 186 -15.10 10.79 5.28
N TYR A 187 -15.38 12.09 5.33
CA TYR A 187 -16.63 12.66 4.82
C TYR A 187 -16.66 12.69 3.29
N HIS A 188 -15.52 12.98 2.65
CA HIS A 188 -15.39 13.08 1.18
C HIS A 188 -14.84 11.81 0.52
N TRP A 189 -14.96 10.66 1.19
CA TRP A 189 -14.31 9.43 0.73
C TRP A 189 -14.81 8.94 -0.64
N GLU A 190 -16.08 9.18 -0.96
CA GLU A 190 -16.68 8.84 -2.25
C GLU A 190 -16.07 9.66 -3.39
N GLU A 191 -15.70 10.91 -3.15
CA GLU A 191 -15.06 11.75 -4.17
C GLU A 191 -13.61 11.31 -4.41
N TRP A 192 -12.90 10.89 -3.35
CA TRP A 192 -11.59 10.24 -3.47
C TRP A 192 -11.67 8.90 -4.19
N LEU A 193 -12.73 8.13 -3.94
CA LEU A 193 -13.01 6.90 -4.66
C LEU A 193 -13.27 7.19 -6.15
N ALA A 194 -14.09 8.20 -6.47
CA ALA A 194 -14.38 8.59 -7.85
C ALA A 194 -13.11 9.02 -8.61
N LEU A 195 -12.21 9.76 -7.95
CA LEU A 195 -10.90 10.09 -8.53
C LEU A 195 -10.06 8.83 -8.79
N ARG A 196 -10.11 7.85 -7.90
CA ARG A 196 -9.40 6.57 -8.08
C ARG A 196 -10.02 5.73 -9.20
N ASP A 197 -11.34 5.73 -9.31
CA ASP A 197 -12.15 5.04 -10.33
C ASP A 197 -12.00 5.65 -11.74
N LEU A 198 -11.43 6.86 -11.85
CA LEU A 198 -11.12 7.50 -13.13
C LEU A 198 -10.08 6.72 -13.95
N TYR A 199 -9.17 6.01 -13.29
CA TYR A 199 -8.14 5.22 -13.97
C TYR A 199 -8.72 3.88 -14.42
N GLU A 200 -8.82 3.69 -15.74
CA GLU A 200 -9.40 2.48 -16.33
C GLU A 200 -8.51 1.23 -16.15
N ILE A 201 -7.19 1.44 -16.14
CA ILE A 201 -6.22 0.35 -15.98
C ILE A 201 -6.42 -0.32 -14.63
N GLY A 202 -6.42 -1.65 -14.62
CA GLY A 202 -6.53 -2.45 -13.41
C GLY A 202 -7.89 -2.39 -12.72
N LYS A 203 -8.94 -1.90 -13.38
CA LYS A 203 -10.30 -1.84 -12.85
C LYS A 203 -10.84 -3.22 -12.46
N GLU A 204 -10.35 -4.29 -13.08
CA GLU A 204 -10.64 -5.68 -12.71
C GLU A 204 -10.05 -6.09 -11.34
N TYR A 205 -9.05 -5.35 -10.85
CA TYR A 205 -8.45 -5.50 -9.52
C TYR A 205 -9.08 -4.60 -8.47
N ARG A 206 -10.12 -3.83 -8.85
CA ARG A 206 -10.88 -3.00 -7.94
C ARG A 206 -11.31 -3.78 -6.71
N TYR A 207 -11.15 -3.11 -5.56
CA TYR A 207 -11.53 -3.66 -4.26
C TYR A 207 -13.03 -3.95 -4.25
N THR A 208 -13.44 -4.94 -3.47
CA THR A 208 -14.87 -5.19 -3.26
C THR A 208 -15.49 -4.05 -2.45
N GLU A 209 -16.80 -3.85 -2.56
CA GLU A 209 -17.48 -2.78 -1.82
C GLU A 209 -17.23 -2.81 -0.31
N PRO A 210 -17.28 -3.97 0.39
CA PRO A 210 -16.93 -4.02 1.81
C PRO A 210 -15.48 -3.61 2.09
N GLN A 211 -14.54 -4.02 1.24
CA GLN A 211 -13.13 -3.65 1.38
C GLN A 211 -12.93 -2.14 1.19
N ILE A 212 -13.58 -1.55 0.18
CA ILE A 212 -13.56 -0.10 -0.08
C ILE A 212 -14.10 0.65 1.13
N GLN A 213 -15.33 0.33 1.54
CA GLN A 213 -15.99 1.00 2.65
C GLN A 213 -15.15 0.92 3.91
N TYR A 214 -14.58 -0.25 4.23
CA TYR A 214 -13.71 -0.40 5.38
C TYR A 214 -12.45 0.48 5.27
N HIS A 215 -11.71 0.44 4.16
CA HIS A 215 -10.46 1.20 4.04
C HIS A 215 -10.65 2.72 4.07
N TYR A 216 -11.78 3.23 3.60
CA TYR A 216 -12.07 4.66 3.65
C TYR A 216 -12.65 5.09 5.00
N THR A 217 -13.58 4.33 5.57
CA THR A 217 -14.32 4.75 6.78
C THR A 217 -13.74 4.24 8.09
N HIS A 218 -12.98 3.14 8.02
CA HIS A 218 -12.53 2.34 9.17
C HIS A 218 -13.71 1.78 10.00
N ASN A 219 -14.91 1.65 9.41
CA ASN A 219 -16.07 1.14 10.11
C ASN A 219 -15.92 -0.37 10.42
N LYS A 220 -15.73 -0.69 11.70
CA LYS A 220 -15.60 -2.08 12.19
C LYS A 220 -16.88 -2.91 12.04
N GLN A 221 -18.05 -2.30 11.84
CA GLN A 221 -19.27 -3.06 11.53
C GLN A 221 -19.14 -3.80 10.20
N ILE A 222 -18.45 -3.21 9.21
CA ILE A 222 -18.16 -3.88 7.94
C ILE A 222 -17.34 -5.15 8.17
N LEU A 223 -16.31 -5.08 9.02
CA LEU A 223 -15.52 -6.25 9.40
C LEU A 223 -16.36 -7.32 10.09
N ASN A 224 -17.24 -6.92 11.02
CA ASN A 224 -18.12 -7.85 11.74
C ASN A 224 -19.01 -8.62 10.76
N SER A 225 -19.70 -7.91 9.85
CA SER A 225 -20.55 -8.55 8.84
C SER A 225 -19.77 -9.45 7.88
N GLN A 226 -18.55 -9.07 7.48
CA GLN A 226 -17.72 -9.92 6.62
C GLN A 226 -17.23 -11.18 7.35
N ILE A 227 -16.94 -11.11 8.65
CA ILE A 227 -16.59 -12.27 9.47
C ILE A 227 -17.79 -13.20 9.67
N GLU A 228 -18.99 -12.67 9.92
CA GLU A 228 -20.22 -13.48 10.02
C GLU A 228 -20.48 -14.25 8.72
N LEU A 229 -20.32 -13.59 7.56
CA LEU A 229 -20.44 -14.23 6.24
C LEU A 229 -19.35 -15.27 5.98
N LEU A 230 -18.15 -15.07 6.53
CA LEU A 230 -17.07 -16.05 6.43
C LEU A 230 -17.41 -17.32 7.22
N ASN A 231 -17.92 -17.14 8.45
CA ASN A 231 -18.28 -18.25 9.33
C ASN A 231 -19.48 -19.05 8.82
N SER A 232 -20.45 -18.41 8.15
CA SER A 232 -21.63 -19.09 7.58
C SER A 232 -21.32 -19.96 6.35
N ARG A 233 -20.16 -19.77 5.71
CA ARG A 233 -19.72 -20.57 4.55
C ARG A 233 -18.88 -21.79 4.93
N ILE A 234 -18.46 -21.89 6.18
CA ILE A 234 -17.65 -22.99 6.72
C ILE A 234 -18.55 -24.06 7.38
N GLN A 235 -19.81 -23.71 7.67
CA GLN A 235 -20.86 -24.62 8.14
C GLN A 235 -21.54 -25.32 6.97
#